data_AF-A0A3N9WZT2-F1
#
_entry.id   AF-A0A3N9WZT2-F1
#
_cell.length_a   1.000
_cell.length_b   1.000
_cell.length_c   1.000
_cell.angle_alpha   90.00
_cell.angle_beta   90.00
_cell.angle_gamma   90.00
#
_symmetry.space_group_name_H-M   'P 1'
#
loop_
_entity.id
_entity.type
_entity.pdbx_description
1 polymer ?
#
loop_
_entity_poly.entity_id
_entity_poly.type
_entity_poly.pdbx_seq_one_letter_code
_entity_poly.pdbx_strand_id
1 'polypeptide(L)'
;MNTTLLYVSHICREAVAFVFVLSVLGKIRSRAAFARFRRAARLLSGLPEKWSDVVAWLVVVAEMAVVAGSVTASTAAWAFAGAMALLCAFTWGLSRSPASAMASGCGCFGPVASTRRTAIMRNVVLLVVAVAGIGSTAAVRFEAANWAAVLVCTVAAAALAAFLVRLEDFVSLFTTPL
;
A
#
# COMPACT_ATOMS: atom_id res chain seq x y z
N MET A 1 -12.00 -23.13 13.28
CA MET A 1 -11.29 -21.85 13.52
C MET A 1 -10.02 -21.72 12.69
N ASN A 2 -9.18 -22.75 12.55
CA ASN A 2 -7.93 -22.65 11.77
C ASN A 2 -8.13 -22.29 10.30
N THR A 3 -9.16 -22.83 9.63
CA THR A 3 -9.37 -22.61 8.19
C THR A 3 -9.74 -21.16 7.87
N THR A 4 -10.60 -20.52 8.66
CA THR A 4 -10.94 -19.10 8.48
C THR A 4 -9.73 -18.19 8.64
N LEU A 5 -8.87 -18.46 9.63
CA LEU A 5 -7.65 -17.68 9.87
C LEU A 5 -6.62 -17.88 8.74
N LEU A 6 -6.55 -19.09 8.16
CA LEU A 6 -5.76 -19.39 6.96
C LEU A 6 -6.20 -18.52 5.76
N TYR A 7 -7.50 -18.48 5.47
CA TYR A 7 -8.05 -17.66 4.38
C TYR A 7 -7.78 -16.16 4.60
N VAL A 8 -8.01 -15.66 5.81
CA VAL A 8 -7.74 -14.26 6.16
C VAL A 8 -6.27 -13.92 5.99
N SER A 9 -5.37 -14.78 6.47
CA SER A 9 -3.92 -14.57 6.33
C SER A 9 -3.49 -14.49 4.86
N HIS A 10 -3.98 -15.40 4.02
CA HIS A 10 -3.71 -15.39 2.58
C HIS A 10 -4.21 -14.13 1.90
N ILE A 11 -5.48 -13.77 2.11
CA ILE A 11 -6.10 -12.60 1.49
C ILE A 11 -5.37 -11.32 1.93
N CYS A 12 -5.11 -11.15 3.23
CA CYS A 12 -4.40 -9.98 3.75
C CYS A 12 -3.01 -9.84 3.14
N ARG A 13 -2.25 -10.94 3.07
CA ARG A 13 -0.88 -10.94 2.57
C ARG A 13 -0.82 -10.62 1.07
N GLU A 14 -1.70 -11.25 0.30
CA GLU A 14 -1.77 -11.05 -1.15
C GLU A 14 -2.30 -9.65 -1.48
N ALA A 15 -3.26 -9.12 -0.72
CA ALA A 15 -3.77 -7.76 -0.92
C ALA A 15 -2.68 -6.71 -0.64
N VAL A 16 -1.93 -6.86 0.47
CA VAL A 16 -0.78 -6.00 0.77
C VAL A 16 0.26 -6.11 -0.33
N ALA A 17 0.62 -7.31 -0.77
CA ALA A 17 1.57 -7.52 -1.86
C ALA A 17 1.13 -6.82 -3.15
N PHE A 18 -0.11 -7.01 -3.60
CA PHE A 18 -0.64 -6.37 -4.80
C PHE A 18 -0.59 -4.86 -4.73
N VAL A 19 -1.03 -4.26 -3.61
CA VAL A 19 -1.03 -2.80 -3.45
C VAL A 19 0.39 -2.25 -3.46
N PHE A 20 1.33 -2.91 -2.78
CA PHE A 20 2.72 -2.48 -2.78
C PHE A 20 3.40 -2.68 -4.15
N VAL A 21 3.09 -3.76 -4.88
CA VAL A 21 3.53 -3.94 -6.27
C VAL A 21 3.04 -2.79 -7.15
N LEU A 22 1.74 -2.46 -7.08
CA LEU A 22 1.17 -1.35 -7.84
C LEU A 22 1.81 -0.01 -7.44
N SER A 23 2.08 0.17 -6.15
CA SER A 23 2.78 1.35 -5.59
C SER A 23 4.21 1.49 -6.14
N VAL A 24 4.97 0.39 -6.22
CA VAL A 24 6.33 0.37 -6.78
C VAL A 24 6.29 0.64 -8.28
N LEU A 25 5.45 -0.10 -9.02
CA LEU A 25 5.29 0.07 -10.47
C LEU A 25 4.90 1.51 -10.80
N GLY A 26 4.00 2.12 -10.01
CA GLY A 26 3.63 3.54 -10.13
C GLY A 26 4.81 4.50 -10.02
N LYS A 27 5.83 4.18 -9.21
CA LYS A 27 7.03 5.01 -9.01
C LYS A 27 8.12 4.76 -10.06
N ILE A 28 8.33 3.51 -10.47
CA ILE A 28 9.47 3.14 -11.33
C ILE A 28 9.11 3.08 -12.82
N ARG A 29 7.83 3.11 -13.20
CA ARG A 29 7.37 2.97 -14.60
C ARG A 29 7.97 4.00 -15.56
N SER A 30 8.34 5.20 -15.07
CA SER A 30 9.05 6.18 -15.90
C SER A 30 9.90 7.12 -15.05
N ARG A 31 10.93 7.71 -15.68
CA ARG A 31 11.74 8.78 -15.07
C ARG A 31 10.88 9.95 -14.60
N ALA A 32 9.83 10.28 -15.36
CA ALA A 32 8.88 11.34 -15.00
C ALA A 32 8.06 10.98 -13.75
N ALA A 33 7.61 9.73 -13.62
CA ALA A 33 6.89 9.26 -12.43
C ALA A 33 7.79 9.30 -11.18
N PHE A 34 9.02 8.80 -11.30
CA PHE A 34 9.98 8.85 -10.20
C PHE A 34 10.32 10.28 -9.80
N ALA A 35 10.49 11.20 -10.76
CA ALA A 35 10.73 12.61 -10.48
C ALA A 35 9.55 13.28 -9.74
N ARG A 36 8.30 12.91 -10.06
CA ARG A 36 7.11 13.38 -9.31
C ARG A 36 7.12 12.84 -7.89
N PHE A 37 7.40 11.55 -7.71
CA PHE A 37 7.50 10.95 -6.38
C PHE A 37 8.58 11.61 -5.52
N ARG A 38 9.78 11.88 -6.09
CA ARG A 38 10.83 12.63 -5.38
C ARG A 38 10.39 14.02 -4.96
N ARG A 39 9.69 14.75 -5.84
CA ARG A 39 9.12 16.08 -5.48
C ARG A 39 8.09 15.97 -4.36
N ALA A 40 7.19 15.00 -4.41
CA ALA A 40 6.25 14.75 -3.34
C ALA A 40 6.97 14.39 -2.02
N ALA A 41 7.94 13.48 -2.07
CA ALA A 41 8.73 13.08 -0.90
C ALA A 41 9.47 14.27 -0.28
N ARG A 42 10.01 15.20 -1.09
CA ARG A 42 10.60 16.47 -0.61
C ARG A 42 9.59 17.32 0.15
N LEU A 43 8.43 17.57 -0.46
CA LEU A 43 7.37 18.37 0.15
C LEU A 43 6.83 17.74 1.45
N LEU A 44 6.73 16.41 1.50
CA LEU A 44 6.22 15.69 2.68
C LEU A 44 7.26 15.55 3.79
N SER A 45 8.54 15.39 3.45
CA SER A 45 9.61 15.19 4.45
C SER A 45 10.17 16.49 5.01
N GLY A 46 10.08 17.60 4.27
CA GLY A 46 10.74 18.86 4.63
C GLY A 46 12.27 18.78 4.63
N LEU A 47 12.83 17.71 4.06
CA LEU A 47 14.28 17.47 4.07
C LEU A 47 14.99 18.20 2.92
N PRO A 48 16.31 18.47 3.06
CA PRO A 48 17.14 18.97 1.97
C PRO A 48 17.16 18.01 0.77
N GLU A 49 17.31 18.55 -0.44
CA GLU A 49 17.27 17.82 -1.71
C GLU A 49 18.12 16.53 -1.74
N LYS A 50 19.36 16.60 -1.23
CA LYS A 50 20.27 15.45 -1.15
C LYS A 50 19.72 14.29 -0.32
N TRP A 51 18.98 14.58 0.76
CA TRP A 51 18.41 13.57 1.65
C TRP A 51 17.10 13.02 1.10
N SER A 52 16.30 13.85 0.43
CA SER A 52 15.03 13.38 -0.14
C SER A 52 15.21 12.36 -1.26
N ASP A 53 16.30 12.45 -2.02
CA ASP A 53 16.62 11.47 -3.04
C ASP A 53 17.00 10.11 -2.43
N VAL A 54 17.76 10.12 -1.32
CA VAL A 54 18.07 8.92 -0.55
C VAL A 54 16.79 8.32 0.05
N VAL A 55 15.94 9.14 0.67
CA VAL A 55 14.65 8.70 1.24
C VAL A 55 13.75 8.11 0.17
N ALA A 56 13.69 8.70 -1.02
CA ALA A 56 12.88 8.16 -2.12
C ALA A 56 13.32 6.75 -2.52
N TRP A 57 14.63 6.51 -2.62
CA TRP A 57 15.16 5.17 -2.89
C TRP A 57 14.93 4.21 -1.73
N LEU A 58 15.15 4.64 -0.48
CA LEU A 58 14.88 3.82 0.70
C LEU A 58 13.42 3.38 0.77
N VAL A 59 12.48 4.26 0.42
CA VAL A 59 11.06 3.91 0.34
C VAL A 59 10.81 2.84 -0.71
N VAL A 60 11.35 2.99 -1.94
CA VAL A 60 11.17 1.97 -2.99
C VAL A 60 11.77 0.63 -2.57
N VAL A 61 12.95 0.64 -1.95
CA VAL A 61 13.60 -0.58 -1.43
C VAL A 61 12.75 -1.21 -0.32
N ALA A 62 12.21 -0.41 0.59
CA ALA A 62 11.34 -0.89 1.67
C ALA A 62 10.03 -1.47 1.11
N GLU A 63 9.42 -0.82 0.11
CA GLU A 63 8.23 -1.34 -0.57
C GLU A 63 8.52 -2.69 -1.26
N MET A 64 9.66 -2.81 -1.94
CA MET A 64 10.10 -4.07 -2.55
C MET A 64 10.35 -5.16 -1.50
N ALA A 65 10.93 -4.81 -0.36
CA ALA A 65 11.13 -5.74 0.76
C ALA A 65 9.80 -6.23 1.35
N VAL A 66 8.80 -5.37 1.44
CA VAL A 66 7.43 -5.75 1.84
C VAL A 66 6.82 -6.72 0.83
N VAL A 67 6.94 -6.47 -0.48
CA VAL A 67 6.46 -7.38 -1.53
C VAL A 67 7.14 -8.74 -1.42
N ALA A 68 8.48 -8.77 -1.35
CA ALA A 68 9.24 -10.01 -1.25
C ALA A 68 8.92 -10.78 0.05
N GLY A 69 8.82 -10.08 1.17
CA GLY A 69 8.46 -10.68 2.45
C GLY A 69 7.02 -11.22 2.49
N SER A 70 6.13 -10.72 1.62
CA SER A 70 4.75 -11.19 1.54
C SER A 70 4.60 -12.50 0.75
N VAL A 71 5.68 -13.03 0.15
CA VAL A 71 5.59 -14.28 -0.63
C VAL A 71 5.42 -15.51 0.27
N THR A 72 6.16 -15.56 1.38
CA THR A 72 6.19 -16.74 2.25
C THR A 72 5.53 -16.47 3.59
N ALA A 73 5.02 -17.53 4.25
CA ALA A 73 4.35 -17.38 5.54
C ALA A 73 5.35 -17.01 6.65
N SER A 74 6.59 -17.50 6.55
CA SER A 74 7.66 -17.22 7.51
C SER A 74 8.11 -15.76 7.51
N THR A 75 8.06 -15.08 6.36
CA THR A 75 8.41 -13.66 6.23
C THR A 75 7.22 -12.71 6.30
N ALA A 76 5.99 -13.23 6.36
CA ALA A 76 4.76 -12.43 6.32
C ALA A 76 4.66 -11.43 7.48
N ALA A 77 5.05 -11.83 8.70
CA ALA A 77 5.03 -10.94 9.85
C ALA A 77 5.94 -9.71 9.66
N TRP A 78 7.14 -9.92 9.12
CA TRP A 78 8.07 -8.84 8.78
C TRP A 78 7.53 -7.94 7.67
N ALA A 79 6.89 -8.52 6.66
CA ALA A 79 6.26 -7.77 5.58
C ALA A 79 5.12 -6.88 6.09
N PHE A 80 4.25 -7.40 6.96
CA PHE A 80 3.19 -6.60 7.55
C PHE A 80 3.75 -5.49 8.45
N ALA A 81 4.77 -5.76 9.27
CA ALA A 81 5.41 -4.74 10.09
C ALA A 81 6.01 -3.61 9.23
N GLY A 82 6.71 -3.97 8.14
CA GLY A 82 7.23 -3.01 7.17
C GLY A 82 6.12 -2.21 6.47
N ALA A 83 5.03 -2.88 6.07
CA ALA A 83 3.87 -2.25 5.47
C ALA A 83 3.23 -1.24 6.43
N MET A 84 3.02 -1.63 7.70
CA MET A 84 2.50 -0.74 8.73
C MET A 84 3.38 0.49 8.92
N ALA A 85 4.71 0.31 9.02
CA ALA A 85 5.65 1.42 9.17
C ALA A 85 5.56 2.40 8.00
N LEU A 86 5.54 1.90 6.76
CA LEU A 86 5.41 2.72 5.55
C LEU A 86 4.05 3.43 5.50
N LEU A 87 2.95 2.73 5.80
CA LEU A 87 1.61 3.30 5.83
C LEU A 87 1.50 4.41 6.88
N CYS A 88 2.05 4.22 8.07
CA CYS A 88 2.11 5.24 9.11
C CYS A 88 2.94 6.45 8.66
N ALA A 89 4.13 6.23 8.10
CA ALA A 89 5.00 7.30 7.61
C ALA A 89 4.33 8.13 6.51
N PHE A 90 3.68 7.48 5.53
CA PHE A 90 2.95 8.17 4.47
C PHE A 90 1.72 8.90 4.99
N THR A 91 0.96 8.29 5.90
CA THR A 91 -0.22 8.92 6.50
C THR A 91 0.16 10.15 7.30
N TRP A 92 1.27 10.09 8.03
CA TRP A 92 1.84 11.20 8.76
C TRP A 92 2.35 12.33 7.86
N GLY A 93 3.07 11.99 6.79
CA GLY A 93 3.51 12.97 5.80
C GLY A 93 2.32 13.67 5.13
N LEU A 94 1.27 12.91 4.79
CA LEU A 94 0.04 13.44 4.20
C LEU A 94 -0.74 14.34 5.16
N SER A 95 -0.81 14.00 6.45
CA SER A 95 -1.54 14.80 7.44
C SER A 95 -0.86 16.14 7.70
N ARG A 96 0.47 16.20 7.60
CA ARG A 96 1.27 17.42 7.81
C ARG A 96 1.51 18.25 6.56
N SER A 97 1.28 17.67 5.38
CA SER A 97 1.44 18.38 4.12
C SER A 97 0.47 19.58 4.03
N PRO A 98 0.83 20.70 3.40
CA PRO A 98 -0.12 21.78 3.07
C PRO A 98 -1.13 21.33 2.01
N ALA A 99 -2.34 21.92 1.99
CA ALA A 99 -3.36 21.57 1.00
C ALA A 99 -2.89 21.85 -0.45
N SER A 100 -2.06 22.88 -0.64
CA SER A 100 -1.45 23.25 -1.92
C SER A 100 -0.50 22.20 -2.47
N ALA A 101 0.19 21.44 -1.61
CA ALA A 101 1.11 20.38 -2.04
C ALA A 101 0.36 19.19 -2.67
N MET A 102 -0.93 19.03 -2.40
CA MET A 102 -1.76 17.95 -2.95
C MET A 102 -2.33 18.27 -4.33
N ALA A 103 -2.43 19.55 -4.70
CA ALA A 103 -2.89 19.99 -6.01
C ALA A 103 -1.95 19.55 -7.16
N SER A 104 -0.71 19.16 -6.84
CA SER A 104 0.27 18.65 -7.81
C SER A 104 0.25 17.12 -8.01
N GLY A 105 -0.69 16.41 -7.34
CA GLY A 105 -0.83 14.96 -7.39
C GLY A 105 0.25 14.26 -6.58
N CYS A 106 -0.11 13.70 -5.42
CA CYS A 106 0.73 12.70 -4.76
C CYS A 106 0.74 11.45 -5.65
N GLY A 107 1.65 11.39 -6.62
CA GLY A 107 1.74 10.37 -7.67
C GLY A 107 1.98 8.93 -7.21
N CYS A 108 1.61 8.58 -5.98
CA CYS A 108 1.66 7.24 -5.41
C CYS A 108 0.65 6.29 -6.09
N PHE A 109 -0.44 6.78 -6.70
CA PHE A 109 -1.50 5.90 -7.24
C PHE A 109 -2.11 6.32 -8.60
N GLY A 110 -1.61 7.36 -9.27
CA GLY A 110 -2.10 7.69 -10.62
C GLY A 110 -2.03 9.17 -10.98
N PRO A 111 -2.53 9.54 -12.18
CA PRO A 111 -2.55 10.91 -12.68
C PRO A 111 -3.69 11.78 -12.13
N VAL A 112 -4.65 11.19 -11.40
CA VAL A 112 -5.81 11.90 -10.83
C VAL A 112 -5.44 12.52 -9.48
N ALA A 113 -5.97 13.71 -9.19
CA ALA A 113 -5.63 14.49 -8.01
C ALA A 113 -6.27 13.92 -6.74
N SER A 114 -5.56 13.01 -6.06
CA SER A 114 -6.07 12.40 -4.82
C SER A 114 -6.35 13.44 -3.76
N THR A 115 -7.58 13.45 -3.24
CA THR A 115 -7.88 14.22 -2.04
C THR A 115 -7.10 13.65 -0.85
N ARG A 116 -6.70 14.53 0.08
CA ARG A 116 -6.05 14.13 1.33
C ARG A 116 -6.80 13.04 2.06
N ARG A 117 -8.12 13.23 2.13
CA ARG A 117 -9.01 12.38 2.91
C ARG A 117 -9.04 10.96 2.35
N THR A 118 -9.18 10.82 1.04
CA THR A 118 -9.21 9.50 0.39
C THR A 118 -7.85 8.80 0.50
N ALA A 119 -6.75 9.53 0.35
CA ALA A 119 -5.40 8.96 0.50
C ALA A 119 -5.14 8.44 1.93
N ILE A 120 -5.55 9.20 2.95
CA ILE A 120 -5.47 8.78 4.36
C ILE A 120 -6.40 7.59 4.61
N MET A 121 -7.65 7.64 4.15
CA MET A 121 -8.61 6.54 4.33
C MET A 121 -8.08 5.22 3.75
N ARG A 122 -7.55 5.24 2.52
CA ARG A 122 -6.94 4.05 1.91
C ARG A 122 -5.81 3.51 2.77
N ASN A 123 -4.91 4.38 3.26
CA ASN A 123 -3.81 3.93 4.10
C ASN A 123 -4.28 3.36 5.44
N VAL A 124 -5.32 3.93 6.05
CA VAL A 124 -5.94 3.42 7.28
C VAL A 124 -6.58 2.06 7.04
N VAL A 125 -7.30 1.87 5.94
CA VAL A 125 -7.89 0.56 5.58
C VAL A 125 -6.79 -0.48 5.37
N LEU A 126 -5.71 -0.13 4.66
CA LEU A 126 -4.55 -1.02 4.49
C LEU A 126 -3.86 -1.34 5.81
N LEU A 127 -3.82 -0.38 6.75
CA LEU A 127 -3.26 -0.60 8.08
C LEU A 127 -4.10 -1.61 8.86
N VAL A 128 -5.44 -1.52 8.78
CA VAL A 128 -6.35 -2.51 9.37
C VAL A 128 -6.14 -3.88 8.75
N VAL A 129 -6.01 -3.97 7.42
CA VAL A 129 -5.70 -5.23 6.72
C VAL A 129 -4.37 -5.82 7.17
N ALA A 130 -3.34 -5.00 7.36
CA ALA A 130 -2.03 -5.45 7.84
C ALA A 130 -2.09 -5.95 9.29
N VAL A 131 -2.81 -5.27 10.17
CA VAL A 131 -3.03 -5.71 11.57
C VAL A 131 -3.78 -7.04 11.62
N ALA A 132 -4.85 -7.19 10.83
CA ALA A 132 -5.57 -8.45 10.70
C ALA A 132 -4.69 -9.58 10.14
N GLY A 133 -3.81 -9.25 9.19
CA GLY A 133 -2.80 -10.15 8.63
C GLY A 133 -1.83 -10.66 9.69
N ILE A 134 -1.27 -9.78 10.53
CA ILE A 134 -0.39 -10.16 11.63
C ILE A 134 -1.13 -11.09 12.61
N GLY A 135 -2.31 -10.69 13.07
CA GLY A 135 -3.09 -11.47 14.05
C GLY A 135 -3.45 -12.87 13.53
N SER A 136 -3.74 -12.99 12.24
CA SER A 136 -4.05 -14.28 11.61
C SER A 136 -2.79 -15.13 11.35
N THR A 137 -1.67 -14.55 10.93
CA THR A 137 -0.42 -15.31 10.72
C THR A 137 0.11 -15.97 11.98
N ALA A 138 -0.05 -15.34 13.16
CA ALA A 138 0.38 -15.90 14.43
C ALA A 138 -0.41 -17.15 14.85
N ALA A 139 -1.63 -17.33 14.31
CA ALA A 139 -2.56 -18.39 14.70
C ALA A 139 -2.58 -19.58 13.73
N VAL A 140 -1.89 -19.50 12.60
CA VAL A 140 -1.93 -20.49 11.53
C VAL A 140 -0.75 -21.48 11.63
N ARG A 141 -1.06 -22.78 11.59
CA ARG A 141 -0.06 -23.84 11.38
C ARG A 141 -0.03 -24.25 9.91
N PHE A 142 1.14 -24.65 9.42
CA PHE A 142 1.33 -25.11 8.04
C PHE A 142 0.42 -26.31 7.73
N GLU A 143 -0.62 -26.07 6.92
CA GLU A 143 -1.40 -27.11 6.25
C GLU A 143 -1.11 -27.09 4.76
N ALA A 144 -1.18 -28.25 4.10
CA ALA A 144 -0.97 -28.35 2.66
C ALA A 144 -1.99 -27.47 1.91
N ALA A 145 -1.49 -26.50 1.15
CA ALA A 145 -2.33 -25.52 0.47
C ALA A 145 -3.16 -26.19 -0.63
N ASN A 146 -4.49 -26.11 -0.50
CA ASN A 146 -5.40 -26.45 -1.58
C ASN A 146 -5.32 -25.37 -2.67
N TRP A 147 -4.92 -25.72 -3.88
CA TRP A 147 -4.79 -24.79 -5.01
C TRP A 147 -6.07 -24.01 -5.31
N ALA A 148 -7.26 -24.60 -5.11
CA ALA A 148 -8.52 -23.90 -5.27
C ALA A 148 -8.71 -22.79 -4.22
N ALA A 149 -8.31 -23.03 -2.98
CA ALA A 149 -8.35 -22.04 -1.91
C ALA A 149 -7.40 -20.86 -2.20
N VAL A 150 -6.18 -21.16 -2.68
CA VAL A 150 -5.21 -20.13 -3.09
C VAL A 150 -5.80 -19.26 -4.21
N LEU A 151 -6.36 -19.87 -5.26
CA LEU A 151 -6.93 -19.12 -6.38
C LEU A 151 -8.05 -18.17 -5.93
N VAL A 152 -8.96 -18.65 -5.07
CA VAL A 152 -10.05 -17.81 -4.53
C VAL A 152 -9.50 -16.66 -3.69
N CYS A 153 -8.52 -16.91 -2.83
CA CYS A 153 -7.83 -15.87 -2.06
C CYS A 153 -7.17 -14.84 -2.97
N THR A 154 -6.49 -15.27 -4.02
CA THR A 154 -5.79 -14.37 -4.95
C THR A 154 -6.75 -13.50 -5.72
N VAL A 155 -7.87 -14.05 -6.19
CA VAL A 155 -8.92 -13.25 -6.85
C VAL A 155 -9.52 -12.25 -5.88
N ALA A 156 -9.85 -12.66 -4.65
CA ALA A 156 -10.39 -11.76 -3.63
C ALA A 156 -9.40 -10.65 -3.25
N ALA A 157 -8.13 -10.99 -3.07
CA ALA A 157 -7.06 -10.06 -2.76
C ALA A 157 -6.80 -9.07 -3.90
N ALA A 158 -6.80 -9.54 -5.15
CA ALA A 158 -6.66 -8.68 -6.32
C ALA A 158 -7.85 -7.72 -6.47
N ALA A 159 -9.08 -8.21 -6.24
CA ALA A 159 -10.28 -7.38 -6.25
C ALA A 159 -10.23 -6.30 -5.14
N LEU A 160 -9.83 -6.67 -3.93
CA LEU A 160 -9.65 -5.73 -2.82
C LEU A 160 -8.56 -4.70 -3.14
N ALA A 161 -7.40 -5.12 -3.66
CA ALA A 161 -6.33 -4.23 -4.07
C ALA A 161 -6.77 -3.25 -5.16
N ALA A 162 -7.48 -3.75 -6.19
CA ALA A 162 -8.03 -2.93 -7.26
C ALA A 162 -9.03 -1.90 -6.71
N PHE A 163 -9.94 -2.32 -5.83
CA PHE A 163 -10.88 -1.42 -5.16
C PHE A 163 -10.16 -0.32 -4.36
N LEU A 164 -9.16 -0.69 -3.55
CA LEU A 164 -8.42 0.27 -2.72
C LEU A 164 -7.60 1.26 -3.54
N VAL A 165 -7.01 0.82 -4.65
CA VAL A 165 -6.26 1.69 -5.57
C VAL A 165 -7.20 2.64 -6.33
N ARG A 166 -8.41 2.17 -6.66
CA ARG A 166 -9.43 2.92 -7.40
C ARG A 166 -10.44 3.66 -6.52
N LEU A 167 -10.24 3.67 -5.20
CA LEU A 167 -11.18 4.26 -4.24
C LEU A 167 -11.52 5.71 -4.57
N GLU A 168 -10.56 6.45 -5.10
CA GLU A 168 -10.76 7.83 -5.53
C GLU A 168 -11.66 7.98 -6.75
N ASP A 169 -11.47 7.15 -7.78
CA ASP A 169 -12.34 7.13 -8.96
C ASP A 169 -13.79 6.89 -8.52
N PHE A 170 -14.01 5.96 -7.58
CA PHE A 170 -15.33 5.70 -7.00
C PHE A 170 -15.88 6.89 -6.21
N VAL A 171 -15.09 7.51 -5.33
CA VAL A 171 -15.56 8.67 -4.55
C VAL A 171 -15.84 9.87 -5.46
N SER A 172 -15.04 10.07 -6.52
CA SER A 172 -15.23 11.15 -7.48
C SER A 172 -16.58 11.04 -8.20
N LEU A 173 -17.01 9.82 -8.54
CA LEU A 173 -18.29 9.54 -9.19
C LEU A 173 -19.50 10.05 -8.40
N PHE A 174 -19.40 10.08 -7.06
CA PHE A 174 -20.48 10.52 -6.16
C PHE A 174 -20.30 11.94 -5.65
N THR A 175 -19.19 12.61 -5.97
CA THR A 175 -18.86 13.95 -5.44
C THR A 175 -18.77 15.04 -6.50
N THR A 176 -18.79 14.72 -7.80
CA THR A 176 -19.02 15.70 -8.86
C THR A 176 -20.46 16.22 -8.80
N PRO A 177 -20.69 17.51 -8.48
CA PRO A 177 -22.00 18.12 -8.71
C PRO A 177 -22.26 18.19 -10.23
N LEU A 178 -23.48 17.83 -10.64
CA LEU A 178 -24.00 18.13 -11.98
C LEU A 178 -24.07 19.64 -12.22
#